data_AF-A0A4Q6XHK1-F1
#
_entry.id   AF-A0A4Q6XHK1-F1
#
_cell.length_a   1.000
_cell.length_b   1.000
_cell.length_c   1.000
_cell.angle_alpha   90.00
_cell.angle_beta   90.00
_cell.angle_gamma   90.00
#
_symmetry.space_group_name_H-M   'P 1'
#
loop_
_entity.id
_entity.type
_entity.pdbx_description
1 polymer ?
#
loop_
_entity_poly.entity_id
_entity_poly.type
_entity_poly.pdbx_seq_one_letter_code
_entity_poly.pdbx_strand_id
1 'polypeptide(L)'
;MNKKKQLRTWLDIGVGRGTALANAMRVSRQFIHSTSQGKAGISDHQWAAITFAMNIVELDEMRSQKSIEHNIVKAARNSHNKDSEIKNMSLVELDKWVDVLGRVA
;
A
#
# COMPACT_ATOMS: atom_id res chain seq x y z
N MET A 1 -3.07 25.00 9.21
CA MET A 1 -3.34 23.69 8.57
C MET A 1 -3.68 22.67 9.65
N ASN A 2 -4.78 21.91 9.55
CA ASN A 2 -5.19 20.96 10.60
C ASN A 2 -4.51 19.60 10.42
N LYS A 3 -3.34 19.42 11.08
CA LYS A 3 -2.50 18.21 11.02
C LYS A 3 -3.25 16.91 11.36
N LYS A 4 -4.15 16.95 12.35
CA LYS A 4 -4.96 15.78 12.72
C LYS A 4 -5.91 15.36 11.62
N LYS A 5 -6.57 16.35 10.99
CA LYS A 5 -7.46 16.10 9.85
C LYS A 5 -6.68 15.44 8.71
N GLN A 6 -5.48 15.93 8.42
CA GLN A 6 -4.61 15.34 7.40
C GLN A 6 -4.19 13.91 7.71
N LEU A 7 -3.70 13.65 8.94
CA LEU A 7 -3.34 12.30 9.38
C LEU A 7 -4.53 11.34 9.27
N ARG A 8 -5.71 11.77 9.71
CA ARG A 8 -6.92 10.96 9.64
C ARG A 8 -7.30 10.64 8.19
N THR A 9 -7.40 11.66 7.35
CA THR A 9 -7.71 11.49 5.93
C THR A 9 -6.71 10.56 5.25
N TRP A 10 -5.42 10.70 5.55
CA TRP A 10 -4.39 9.82 4.98
C TRP A 10 -4.54 8.36 5.42
N LEU A 11 -4.87 8.12 6.70
CA LEU A 11 -5.17 6.79 7.23
C LEU A 11 -6.42 6.17 6.60
N ASP A 12 -7.44 6.99 6.33
CA ASP A 12 -8.71 6.54 5.75
C ASP A 12 -8.58 6.21 4.24
N ILE A 13 -7.66 6.86 3.52
CA ILE A 13 -7.44 6.64 2.08
C ILE A 13 -6.77 5.29 1.79
N GLY A 14 -5.83 4.84 2.63
CA GLY A 14 -5.05 3.63 2.36
C GLY A 14 -5.38 2.48 3.30
N VAL A 15 -5.50 1.28 2.72
CA VAL A 15 -5.79 0.07 3.47
C VAL A 15 -4.58 -0.33 4.32
N GLY A 16 -4.79 -0.51 5.63
CA GLY A 16 -3.73 -0.97 6.54
C GLY A 16 -2.70 0.09 6.95
N ARG A 17 -2.81 1.33 6.46
CA ARG A 17 -1.88 2.44 6.74
C ARG A 17 -1.63 2.72 8.21
N GLY A 18 -2.63 2.53 9.07
CA GLY A 18 -2.45 2.67 10.53
C GLY A 18 -1.43 1.69 11.11
N THR A 19 -1.33 0.49 10.55
CA THR A 19 -0.31 -0.51 10.94
C THR A 19 1.03 -0.19 10.35
N ALA A 20 1.06 0.16 9.06
CA ALA A 20 2.28 0.48 8.36
C ALA A 20 2.97 1.69 8.98
N LEU A 21 2.20 2.73 9.33
CA LEU A 21 2.70 3.92 10.02
C LEU A 21 3.18 3.60 11.44
N ALA A 22 2.46 2.76 12.18
CA ALA A 22 2.87 2.32 13.51
C ALA A 22 4.22 1.58 13.46
N ASN A 23 4.40 0.70 12.47
CA ASN A 23 5.66 -0.02 12.25
C ASN A 23 6.80 0.93 11.85
N ALA A 24 6.54 1.85 10.91
CA ALA A 24 7.53 2.83 10.45
C ALA A 24 8.01 3.75 11.59
N MET A 25 7.10 4.13 12.50
CA MET A 25 7.39 4.98 13.65
C MET A 25 7.84 4.21 14.90
N ARG A 26 7.80 2.86 14.89
CA ARG A 26 8.06 1.98 16.05
C ARG A 26 7.18 2.31 17.27
N VAL A 27 5.91 2.56 17.03
CA VAL A 27 4.89 2.85 18.06
C VAL A 27 3.71 1.88 17.93
N SER A 28 2.79 1.91 18.89
CA SER A 28 1.58 1.08 18.79
C SER A 28 0.57 1.66 17.79
N ARG A 29 -0.24 0.78 17.18
CA ARG A 29 -1.35 1.20 16.31
C ARG A 29 -2.35 2.08 17.08
N GLN A 30 -2.58 1.77 18.36
CA GLN A 30 -3.43 2.53 19.26
C GLN A 30 -2.92 3.97 19.42
N PHE A 31 -1.60 4.16 19.53
CA PHE A 31 -0.99 5.49 19.59
C PHE A 31 -1.25 6.31 18.32
N ILE A 32 -1.16 5.69 17.13
CA ILE A 32 -1.48 6.36 15.86
C ILE A 32 -2.96 6.78 15.82
N HIS A 33 -3.88 5.91 16.21
CA HIS A 33 -5.31 6.23 16.27
C HIS A 33 -5.65 7.30 17.32
N SER A 34 -5.07 7.23 18.51
CA SER A 34 -5.26 8.26 19.53
C SER A 34 -4.68 9.60 19.08
N THR A 35 -3.61 9.60 18.31
CA THR A 35 -3.01 10.83 17.76
C THR A 35 -3.90 11.47 16.68
N SER A 36 -4.59 10.66 15.85
CA SER A 36 -5.48 11.15 14.80
C SER A 36 -6.88 11.56 15.29
N GLN A 37 -7.33 11.03 16.44
CA GLN A 37 -8.67 11.28 17.01
C GLN A 37 -8.68 12.04 18.35
N GLY A 38 -7.57 12.07 19.08
CA GLY A 38 -7.49 12.60 20.43
C GLY A 38 -7.61 14.13 20.53
N LYS A 39 -7.72 14.62 21.76
CA LYS A 39 -7.85 16.07 22.06
C LYS A 39 -6.49 16.81 22.04
N ALA A 40 -5.39 16.14 22.41
CA ALA A 40 -4.04 16.72 22.44
C ALA A 40 -3.53 17.11 21.04
N GLY A 41 -2.92 18.30 20.87
CA GLY A 41 -2.39 18.77 19.59
C GLY A 41 -1.16 17.98 19.12
N ILE A 42 -0.79 18.13 17.84
CA ILE A 42 0.44 17.56 17.26
C ILE A 42 1.44 18.70 17.09
N SER A 43 2.59 18.63 17.77
CA SER A 43 3.66 19.62 17.65
C SER A 43 4.28 19.63 16.26
N ASP A 44 5.06 20.67 15.90
CA ASP A 44 5.74 20.72 14.60
C ASP A 44 6.77 19.60 14.44
N HIS A 45 7.51 19.30 15.51
CA HIS A 45 8.49 18.22 15.51
C HIS A 45 7.81 16.84 15.34
N GLN A 46 6.73 16.59 16.08
CA GLN A 46 5.94 15.36 15.93
C GLN A 46 5.37 15.23 14.52
N TRP A 47 4.91 16.34 13.94
CA TRP A 47 4.37 16.35 12.60
C TRP A 47 5.41 16.06 11.53
N ALA A 48 6.63 16.60 11.67
CA ALA A 48 7.73 16.29 10.77
C ALA A 48 8.09 14.80 10.78
N ALA A 49 8.16 14.19 11.97
CA ALA A 49 8.40 12.75 12.12
C ALA A 49 7.29 11.89 11.50
N ILE A 50 6.02 12.26 11.76
CA ILE A 50 4.85 11.58 11.18
C ILE A 50 4.88 11.66 9.65
N THR A 51 5.15 12.84 9.09
CA THR A 51 5.18 13.06 7.64
C THR A 51 6.30 12.24 6.99
N PHE A 52 7.50 12.20 7.59
CA PHE A 52 8.59 11.38 7.10
C PHE A 52 8.22 9.88 7.09
N ALA A 53 7.58 9.40 8.16
CA ALA A 53 7.12 8.02 8.24
C ALA A 53 5.99 7.71 7.24
N MET A 54 5.07 8.65 7.00
CA MET A 54 4.03 8.53 5.95
C MET A 54 4.67 8.36 4.57
N ASN A 55 5.71 9.14 4.24
CA ASN A 55 6.42 9.01 2.97
C ASN A 55 7.08 7.63 2.83
N ILE A 56 7.62 7.04 3.91
CA ILE A 56 8.16 5.68 3.88
C ILE A 56 7.07 4.66 3.56
N VAL A 57 5.90 4.80 4.18
CA VAL A 57 4.74 3.92 3.93
C VAL A 57 4.27 4.05 2.48
N GLU A 58 4.15 5.27 1.97
CA GLU A 58 3.75 5.50 0.57
C GLU A 58 4.78 4.92 -0.41
N LEU A 59 6.07 5.04 -0.13
CA LEU A 59 7.12 4.42 -0.94
C LEU A 59 7.06 2.88 -0.92
N ASP A 60 6.65 2.29 0.20
CA ASP A 60 6.44 0.85 0.32
C ASP A 60 5.17 0.39 -0.41
N GLU A 61 4.09 1.16 -0.31
CA GLU A 61 2.85 0.97 -1.09
C GLU A 61 3.14 1.04 -2.60
N MET A 62 3.93 2.03 -3.04
CA MET A 62 4.37 2.15 -4.44
C MET A 62 5.29 0.99 -4.85
N ARG A 63 6.12 0.44 -3.94
CA ARG A 63 6.91 -0.76 -4.20
C ARG A 63 6.06 -2.03 -4.32
N SER A 64 4.88 -2.07 -3.69
CA SER A 64 3.94 -3.20 -3.79
C SER A 64 3.33 -3.35 -5.20
N GLN A 65 3.30 -2.29 -6.02
CA GLN A 65 2.94 -2.34 -7.44
C GLN A 65 3.95 -3.13 -8.31
N LYS A 66 5.25 -3.04 -7.98
CA LYS A 66 6.33 -3.73 -8.72
C LYS A 66 6.27 -5.25 -8.62
N SER A 67 5.79 -5.78 -7.50
CA SER A 67 5.61 -7.23 -7.35
C SER A 67 4.49 -7.74 -8.26
N ILE A 68 3.43 -6.95 -8.41
CA ILE A 68 2.29 -7.27 -9.28
C ILE A 68 2.72 -7.17 -10.74
N GLU A 69 3.38 -6.08 -11.13
CA GLU A 69 3.95 -5.94 -12.49
C GLU A 69 4.93 -7.06 -12.82
N HIS A 70 5.81 -7.44 -11.87
CA HIS A 70 6.76 -8.54 -12.07
C HIS A 70 6.04 -9.88 -12.29
N ASN A 71 4.97 -10.14 -11.53
CA ASN A 71 4.17 -11.35 -11.70
C ASN A 71 3.40 -11.36 -13.03
N ILE A 72 2.85 -10.22 -13.47
CA ILE A 72 2.19 -10.06 -14.77
C ILE A 72 3.19 -10.29 -15.91
N VAL A 73 4.38 -9.67 -15.85
CA VAL A 73 5.44 -9.83 -16.87
C VAL A 73 5.94 -11.27 -16.93
N LYS A 74 6.08 -11.94 -15.78
CA LYS A 74 6.49 -13.34 -15.71
C LYS A 74 5.42 -14.28 -16.28
N ALA A 75 4.15 -14.07 -15.95
CA ALA A 75 3.03 -14.82 -16.52
C ALA A 75 2.90 -14.59 -18.04
N ALA A 76 3.09 -13.36 -18.52
CA ALA A 76 3.12 -13.02 -19.94
C ALA A 76 4.26 -13.70 -20.70
N ARG A 77 5.44 -13.86 -20.09
CA ARG A 77 6.53 -14.64 -20.70
C ARG A 77 6.21 -16.13 -20.76
N ASN A 78 5.59 -16.66 -19.71
CA ASN A 78 5.29 -18.07 -19.59
C ASN A 78 4.04 -18.51 -20.38
N SER A 79 3.17 -17.60 -20.80
CA SER A 79 2.04 -17.92 -21.70
C SER A 79 2.49 -18.32 -23.12
N HIS A 80 3.76 -18.07 -23.47
CA HIS A 80 4.39 -18.53 -24.70
C HIS A 80 5.25 -19.79 -24.53
N ASN A 81 5.20 -20.42 -23.35
CA ASN A 81 5.97 -21.63 -23.07
C ASN A 81 5.46 -22.82 -23.92
N LYS A 82 6.39 -23.71 -24.31
CA LYS A 82 6.09 -24.93 -25.08
C LYS A 82 5.41 -25.99 -24.22
N ASP A 83 5.62 -25.94 -22.90
CA ASP A 83 4.92 -26.76 -21.93
C ASP A 83 3.47 -26.27 -21.78
N SER A 84 2.51 -27.13 -22.10
CA SER A 84 1.09 -26.80 -22.12
C SER A 84 0.52 -26.51 -20.73
N GLU A 85 1.04 -27.16 -19.68
CA GLU A 85 0.56 -26.97 -18.31
C GLU A 85 1.01 -25.61 -17.79
N ILE A 86 2.29 -25.27 -17.97
CA ILE A 86 2.86 -23.96 -17.60
C ILE A 86 2.18 -22.83 -18.36
N LYS A 87 1.93 -23.03 -19.65
CA LYS A 87 1.22 -22.07 -20.49
C LYS A 87 -0.20 -21.81 -20.00
N ASN A 88 -0.99 -22.87 -19.75
CA ASN A 88 -2.38 -22.75 -19.32
C ASN A 88 -2.50 -22.09 -17.96
N MET A 89 -1.65 -22.46 -17.00
CA MET A 89 -1.61 -21.81 -15.68
C MET A 89 -1.28 -20.32 -15.79
N SER A 90 -0.34 -19.96 -16.67
CA SER A 90 0.07 -18.56 -16.86
C SER A 90 -1.01 -17.71 -17.54
N LEU A 91 -1.80 -18.30 -18.44
CA LEU A 91 -2.94 -17.63 -19.07
C LEU A 91 -4.08 -17.38 -18.06
N VAL A 92 -4.41 -18.36 -17.22
CA VAL A 92 -5.41 -18.21 -16.14
C VAL A 92 -4.99 -17.11 -15.16
N GLU A 93 -3.71 -17.02 -14.85
CA GLU A 93 -3.19 -15.97 -13.97
C GLU A 93 -3.29 -14.58 -14.63
N LEU A 94 -3.00 -14.46 -15.93
CA LEU A 94 -3.17 -13.20 -16.67
C LEU A 94 -4.63 -12.75 -16.72
N ASP A 95 -5.59 -13.67 -16.94
CA ASP A 95 -7.02 -13.35 -16.98
C ASP A 95 -7.51 -12.75 -15.65
N LYS A 96 -7.01 -13.25 -14.51
CA LYS A 96 -7.32 -12.67 -13.19
C LYS A 96 -6.85 -11.22 -13.09
N TRP A 97 -5.66 -10.91 -13.60
CA TRP A 97 -5.12 -9.55 -13.58
C TRP A 97 -5.89 -8.62 -14.53
N VAL A 98 -6.34 -9.13 -15.68
CA VAL A 98 -7.19 -8.36 -16.61
C VAL A 98 -8.55 -8.03 -15.99
N ASP A 99 -9.21 -8.98 -15.31
CA ASP A 99 -10.50 -8.74 -14.62
C ASP A 99 -10.33 -7.72 -13.48
N VAL A 100 -9.25 -7.82 -12.71
CA VAL A 100 -8.95 -6.87 -11.63
C VAL A 100 -8.66 -5.47 -12.16
N LEU A 101 -7.88 -5.32 -13.23
CA LEU A 101 -7.58 -4.02 -13.82
C LEU A 101 -8.79 -3.41 -14.55
N GLY A 102 -9.57 -4.24 -15.25
CA GLY A 102 -10.76 -3.80 -16.00
C GLY A 102 -11.94 -3.38 -15.13
N ARG A 103 -12.05 -3.88 -13.89
CA ARG A 103 -13.06 -3.42 -12.91
C ARG A 103 -12.66 -2.14 -12.18
N VAL A 104 -11.38 -1.78 -12.22
CA VAL A 104 -10.81 -0.61 -11.52
C VAL A 104 -10.70 0.60 -12.47
N ALA A 105 -10.77 0.39 -13.79
CA ALA A 105 -10.82 1.43 -14.83
C ALA A 105 -12.25 1.92 -15.08
#